data_AF-A0ABD0UYJ3-F1
#
_entry.id   AF-A0ABD0UYJ3-F1
#
_cell.length_a   1.000
_cell.length_b   1.000
_cell.length_c   1.000
_cell.angle_alpha   90.00
_cell.angle_beta   90.00
_cell.angle_gamma   90.00
#
_symmetry.space_group_name_H-M   'P 1'
#
loop_
_entity.id
_entity.type
_entity.pdbx_description
1 polymer ?
#
loop_
_entity_poly.entity_id
_entity_poly.type
_entity_poly.pdbx_seq_one_letter_code
_entity_poly.pdbx_strand_id
1 'polypeptide(L)'
;MYNGIGLQTPRGSGTNGYIQSNKFFVKPKSARVDTSAVGGSAQPEGFGGIRKPNKDILQHDRKRQIHLRLLVLQDALADQGYTDAEIAEKIREAKKALEVELAASASTASGRPPLSKRYLQPAG
;
A
#
# COMPACT_ATOMS: atom_id res chain seq x y z
N MET A 1 -31.58 19.02 -16.74
CA MET A 1 -30.81 17.75 -16.65
C MET A 1 -29.95 17.60 -17.89
N TYR A 2 -28.65 17.31 -17.73
CA TYR A 2 -27.69 17.16 -18.84
C TYR A 2 -26.84 15.91 -18.58
N ASN A 3 -26.66 15.03 -19.58
CA ASN A 3 -25.97 13.74 -19.43
C ASN A 3 -26.46 12.87 -18.25
N GLY A 4 -27.75 12.94 -17.91
CA GLY A 4 -28.31 12.21 -16.77
C GLY A 4 -27.94 12.78 -15.39
N ILE A 5 -27.29 13.94 -15.33
CA ILE A 5 -26.77 14.54 -14.09
C ILE A 5 -27.47 15.87 -13.81
N GLY A 6 -27.71 16.14 -12.52
CA GLY A 6 -28.26 17.39 -12.01
C GLY A 6 -29.77 17.40 -11.85
N LEU A 7 -30.35 18.60 -11.69
CA LEU A 7 -31.78 18.79 -11.44
C LEU A 7 -32.60 18.73 -12.75
N GLN A 8 -33.83 18.22 -12.65
CA GLN A 8 -34.80 18.26 -13.74
C GLN A 8 -35.28 19.69 -13.99
N THR A 9 -35.65 20.40 -12.92
CA THR A 9 -35.92 21.85 -12.95
C THR A 9 -35.30 22.52 -11.71
N PRO A 10 -34.80 23.77 -11.82
CA PRO A 10 -34.29 24.51 -10.66
C PRO A 10 -35.41 25.06 -9.76
N ARG A 11 -36.66 25.11 -10.26
CA ARG A 11 -37.83 25.58 -9.52
C ARG A 11 -38.12 24.64 -8.34
N GLY A 12 -38.31 25.19 -7.16
CA GLY A 12 -38.53 24.42 -5.93
C GLY A 12 -37.24 23.89 -5.27
N SER A 13 -36.07 24.01 -5.91
CA SER A 13 -34.78 23.65 -5.30
C SER A 13 -34.22 24.72 -4.35
N GLY A 14 -34.74 25.95 -4.40
CA GLY A 14 -34.21 27.07 -3.61
C GLY A 14 -32.81 27.55 -4.04
N THR A 15 -32.32 27.11 -5.20
CA THR A 15 -31.02 27.50 -5.77
C THR A 15 -31.16 27.87 -7.25
N ASN A 16 -30.10 28.39 -7.86
CA ASN A 16 -30.07 28.72 -9.30
C ASN A 16 -29.91 27.50 -10.23
N GLY A 17 -29.73 26.29 -9.69
CA GLY A 17 -29.57 25.05 -10.47
C GLY A 17 -28.21 24.90 -11.17
N TYR A 18 -27.19 25.65 -10.77
CA TYR A 18 -25.85 25.53 -11.35
C TYR A 18 -25.16 24.23 -10.89
N ILE A 19 -24.62 23.47 -11.84
CA ILE A 19 -24.03 22.15 -11.61
C ILE A 19 -22.56 22.18 -12.04
N GLN A 20 -21.65 21.80 -11.13
CA GLN A 20 -20.21 21.70 -11.41
C GLN A 20 -19.77 20.24 -11.47
N SER A 21 -18.75 19.95 -12.29
CA SER A 21 -18.07 18.67 -12.26
C SER A 21 -17.20 18.55 -11.01
N ASN A 22 -17.16 17.35 -10.43
CA ASN A 22 -16.27 17.07 -9.30
C ASN A 22 -14.84 16.85 -9.80
N LYS A 23 -13.92 17.77 -9.45
CA LYS A 23 -12.50 17.71 -9.82
C LYS A 23 -11.70 16.62 -9.07
N PHE A 24 -12.18 16.18 -7.92
CA PHE A 24 -11.53 15.14 -7.10
C PHE A 24 -12.07 13.74 -7.38
N PHE A 25 -13.04 13.61 -8.28
CA PHE A 25 -13.60 12.32 -8.62
C PHE A 25 -12.62 11.49 -9.44
N VAL A 26 -12.00 10.49 -8.79
CA VAL A 26 -11.19 9.48 -9.46
C VAL A 26 -12.12 8.39 -10.00
N LYS A 27 -12.22 8.27 -11.33
CA LYS A 27 -13.03 7.22 -11.97
C LYS A 27 -12.51 5.84 -11.53
N PRO A 28 -13.31 5.01 -10.83
CA PRO A 28 -12.91 3.64 -10.59
C PRO A 28 -12.80 2.92 -11.94
N LYS A 29 -11.73 2.15 -12.15
CA LYS A 29 -11.63 1.26 -13.31
C LYS A 29 -12.76 0.25 -13.17
N SER A 30 -13.79 0.35 -14.02
CA SER A 30 -14.82 -0.67 -14.09
C SER A 30 -14.14 -1.98 -14.44
N ALA A 31 -14.19 -2.96 -13.55
CA ALA A 31 -13.99 -4.35 -13.91
C ALA A 31 -15.18 -4.75 -14.78
N ARG A 32 -15.17 -4.32 -16.05
CA ARG A 32 -16.00 -4.97 -17.06
C ARG A 32 -15.37 -6.33 -17.27
N VAL A 33 -15.93 -7.33 -16.59
CA VAL A 33 -15.80 -8.71 -17.00
C VAL A 33 -16.60 -8.81 -18.29
N ASP A 34 -15.94 -8.53 -19.41
CA ASP A 34 -16.51 -8.75 -20.73
C ASP A 34 -16.57 -10.27 -20.93
N THR A 35 -17.74 -10.88 -20.72
CA THR A 35 -18.01 -12.30 -20.99
C THR A 35 -18.18 -12.59 -22.50
N SER A 36 -17.54 -11.81 -23.37
CA SER A 36 -17.74 -11.86 -24.83
C SER A 36 -16.43 -12.04 -25.63
N ALA A 37 -15.47 -12.80 -25.09
CA ALA A 37 -14.25 -13.16 -25.81
C ALA A 37 -13.99 -14.68 -25.76
N VAL A 38 -14.91 -15.45 -26.34
CA VAL A 38 -14.57 -16.76 -26.91
C VAL A 38 -13.80 -16.48 -28.20
N GLY A 39 -12.49 -16.71 -28.18
CA GLY A 39 -11.65 -16.67 -29.38
C GLY A 39 -10.78 -15.41 -29.51
N GLY A 40 -9.57 -15.47 -28.97
CA GLY A 40 -8.56 -14.44 -29.19
C GLY A 40 -7.42 -14.54 -28.19
N SER A 41 -6.36 -15.24 -28.58
CA SER A 41 -5.07 -15.23 -27.89
C SER A 41 -4.47 -13.83 -27.89
N ALA A 42 -4.69 -13.06 -26.84
CA ALA A 42 -3.88 -11.90 -26.48
C ALA A 42 -3.95 -11.74 -24.96
N GLN A 43 -2.79 -11.55 -24.34
CA GLN A 43 -2.60 -11.31 -22.92
C GLN A 43 -3.73 -10.48 -22.29
N PRO A 44 -4.16 -10.76 -21.04
CA PRO A 44 -4.98 -9.83 -20.31
C PRO A 44 -4.14 -8.60 -19.95
N GLU A 45 -4.02 -7.65 -20.87
CA GLU A 45 -3.67 -6.24 -20.66
C GLU A 45 -4.80 -5.51 -19.86
N GLY A 46 -5.56 -6.27 -19.05
CA GLY A 46 -6.73 -5.87 -18.26
C GLY A 46 -6.39 -5.37 -16.85
N PHE A 47 -5.12 -5.15 -16.56
CA PHE A 47 -4.68 -4.32 -15.44
C PHE A 47 -3.89 -3.16 -16.04
N GLY A 48 -4.60 -2.12 -16.52
CA GLY A 48 -3.95 -0.95 -17.14
C GLY A 48 -2.73 -0.55 -16.32
N GLY A 49 -1.56 -0.68 -16.96
CA GLY A 49 -0.28 -1.00 -16.32
C GLY A 49 -0.17 -0.53 -14.88
N ILE A 50 -0.08 -1.48 -13.95
CA ILE A 50 0.42 -1.19 -12.60
C ILE A 50 1.79 -0.57 -12.83
N ARG A 51 1.88 0.77 -12.75
CA ARG A 51 3.17 1.47 -12.84
C ARG A 51 4.09 0.78 -11.83
N LYS A 52 5.29 0.40 -12.29
CA LYS A 52 6.28 -0.22 -11.40
C LYS A 52 6.37 0.62 -10.13
N PRO A 53 6.34 0.03 -8.93
CA PRO A 53 6.42 0.80 -7.70
C PRO A 53 7.66 1.69 -7.71
N ASN A 54 7.53 2.91 -7.19
CA ASN A 54 8.66 3.85 -7.14
C ASN A 54 9.79 3.22 -6.33
N LYS A 55 10.99 3.17 -6.92
CA LYS A 55 12.17 2.55 -6.30
C LYS A 55 12.51 3.20 -4.96
N ASP A 56 12.35 4.52 -4.86
CA ASP A 56 12.63 5.28 -3.64
C ASP A 56 11.70 4.88 -2.49
N ILE A 57 10.41 4.66 -2.78
CA ILE A 57 9.43 4.18 -1.79
C ILE A 57 9.82 2.78 -1.31
N LEU A 58 10.16 1.88 -2.24
CA LEU A 58 10.58 0.53 -1.88
C LEU A 58 11.84 0.51 -1.01
N GLN A 59 12.81 1.37 -1.30
CA GLN A 59 14.04 1.50 -0.50
C GLN A 59 13.74 2.09 0.88
N HIS A 60 12.85 3.09 0.95
CA HIS A 60 12.44 3.69 2.22
C HIS A 60 11.72 2.67 3.11
N ASP A 61 10.81 1.87 2.54
CA ASP A 61 10.10 0.83 3.28
C ASP A 61 11.06 -0.24 3.82
N ARG A 62 12.10 -0.62 3.07
CA ARG A 62 13.15 -1.53 3.56
C ARG A 62 13.89 -0.95 4.76
N LYS A 63 14.34 0.31 4.67
CA LYS A 63 14.99 1.00 5.80
C LYS A 63 14.06 1.08 7.00
N ARG A 64 12.79 1.44 6.78
CA ARG A 64 11.76 1.49 7.82
C ARG A 64 11.56 0.15 8.50
N GLN A 65 11.55 -0.95 7.76
CA GLN A 65 11.44 -2.30 8.32
C GLN A 65 12.60 -2.62 9.25
N ILE A 66 13.85 -2.28 8.87
CA ILE A 66 15.03 -2.45 9.73
C ILE A 66 14.87 -1.62 11.01
N HIS A 67 14.57 -0.33 10.89
CA HIS A 67 14.42 0.56 12.05
C HIS A 67 13.32 0.08 13.01
N LEU A 68 12.19 -0.37 12.49
CA LEU A 68 11.11 -0.91 13.34
C LEU A 68 11.54 -2.17 14.09
N ARG A 69 12.27 -3.07 13.44
CA ARG A 69 12.78 -4.30 14.09
C ARG A 69 13.79 -3.96 15.19
N LEU A 70 14.68 -3.00 14.95
CA LEU A 70 15.64 -2.53 15.94
C LEU A 70 14.95 -1.87 17.13
N LEU A 71 13.92 -1.06 16.89
CA LEU A 71 13.16 -0.40 17.96
C LEU A 71 12.45 -1.42 18.85
N VAL A 72 11.76 -2.40 18.25
CA VAL A 72 11.12 -3.49 19.01
C VAL A 72 12.15 -4.29 19.83
N LEU A 73 13.34 -4.52 19.28
CA LEU A 73 14.42 -5.21 19.99
C LEU A 73 14.96 -4.37 21.15
N GLN A 74 15.14 -3.06 20.94
CA GLN A 74 15.57 -2.13 21.97
C GLN A 74 14.59 -2.12 23.15
N ASP A 75 13.30 -1.97 22.87
CA ASP A 75 12.24 -1.96 23.89
C ASP A 75 12.24 -3.29 24.67
N ALA A 76 12.33 -4.43 23.97
CA ALA A 76 12.36 -5.74 24.61
C ALA A 76 13.60 -5.96 25.50
N LEU A 77 14.76 -5.42 25.13
CA LEU A 77 15.96 -5.50 25.97
C LEU A 77 15.91 -4.53 27.17
N ALA A 78 15.29 -3.35 26.99
CA ALA A 78 15.07 -2.41 28.07
C ALA A 78 14.13 -3.00 29.13
N ASP A 79 13.03 -3.65 28.70
CA ASP A 79 12.09 -4.34 29.59
C ASP A 79 12.75 -5.50 30.36
N GLN A 80 13.77 -6.13 29.77
CA GLN A 80 14.56 -7.20 30.41
C GLN A 80 15.61 -6.67 31.40
N GLY A 81 15.78 -5.34 31.51
CA GLY A 81 16.70 -4.71 32.46
C GLY A 81 18.16 -4.71 32.01
N TYR A 82 18.44 -4.84 30.71
CA TYR A 82 19.81 -4.68 30.19
C TYR A 82 20.28 -3.23 30.32
N THR A 83 21.60 -3.05 30.45
CA THR A 83 22.20 -1.70 30.48
C THR A 83 22.28 -1.10 29.07
N ASP A 84 22.24 0.23 28.97
CA ASP A 84 22.29 0.94 27.68
C ASP A 84 23.50 0.56 26.82
N ALA A 85 24.63 0.22 27.47
CA ALA A 85 25.85 -0.21 26.78
C ALA A 85 25.66 -1.59 26.11
N GLU A 86 25.09 -2.55 26.82
CA GLU A 86 24.81 -3.91 26.29
C GLU A 86 23.73 -3.87 25.20
N ILE A 87 22.72 -3.01 25.37
CA ILE A 87 21.69 -2.77 24.36
C ILE A 87 22.31 -2.22 23.08
N ALA A 88 23.23 -1.26 23.17
CA ALA A 88 23.89 -0.67 22.01
C ALA A 88 24.72 -1.70 21.23
N GLU A 89 25.41 -2.63 21.91
CA GLU A 89 26.16 -3.71 21.26
C GLU A 89 25.22 -4.69 20.54
N LYS A 90 24.18 -5.17 21.22
CA LYS A 90 23.18 -6.08 20.63
C LYS A 90 22.44 -5.46 19.44
N ILE A 91 22.13 -4.17 19.48
CA ILE A 91 21.51 -3.44 18.36
C ILE A 91 22.46 -3.37 17.16
N ARG A 92 23.77 -3.15 17.37
CA ARG A 92 24.76 -3.12 16.27
C ARG A 92 24.87 -4.46 15.58
N GLU A 93 24.86 -5.55 16.35
CA GLU A 93 24.86 -6.91 15.82
C GLU A 93 23.56 -7.22 15.06
N ALA A 94 22.41 -6.93 15.68
CA ALA A 94 21.10 -7.14 15.07
C ALA A 94 20.94 -6.33 13.77
N LYS A 95 21.47 -5.11 13.70
CA LYS A 95 21.44 -4.29 12.48
C LYS A 95 22.16 -4.97 11.32
N LYS A 96 23.36 -5.49 11.56
CA LYS A 96 24.13 -6.21 10.52
C LYS A 96 23.39 -7.47 10.06
N ALA A 97 22.81 -8.23 10.99
CA ALA A 97 22.05 -9.44 10.67
C ALA A 97 20.80 -9.13 9.82
N LEU A 98 20.02 -8.11 10.20
CA LEU A 98 18.80 -7.70 9.50
C LEU A 98 19.08 -7.13 8.11
N GLU A 99 20.20 -6.42 7.92
CA GLU A 99 20.64 -5.95 6.61
C GLU A 99 20.95 -7.12 5.66
N VAL A 100 21.61 -8.17 6.15
CA VAL A 100 21.91 -9.38 5.37
C VAL A 100 20.64 -10.17 5.05
N GLU A 101 19.75 -10.37 6.03
CA GLU A 101 18.48 -11.09 5.84
C GLU A 101 17.58 -10.40 4.80
N LEU A 102 17.47 -9.07 4.87
CA LEU A 102 16.66 -8.31 3.92
C LEU A 102 17.29 -8.25 2.54
N ALA A 103 18.63 -8.22 2.43
CA ALA A 103 19.32 -8.34 1.16
C ALA A 103 19.07 -9.71 0.51
N ALA A 104 19.06 -10.79 1.29
CA ALA A 104 18.74 -12.13 0.80
C ALA A 104 17.28 -12.24 0.33
N SER A 105 16.33 -11.74 1.11
CA SER A 105 14.88 -11.77 0.78
C SER A 105 14.50 -10.92 -0.45
N ALA A 106 15.31 -9.92 -0.79
CA ALA A 106 15.11 -9.08 -1.97
C ALA A 106 15.28 -9.86 -3.29
N SER A 107 15.98 -11.00 -3.27
CA SER A 107 16.15 -11.85 -4.46
C SER A 107 14.92 -12.69 -4.80
N THR A 108 14.06 -12.97 -3.80
CA THR A 108 12.92 -13.91 -3.94
C THR A 108 11.58 -13.19 -4.14
N ALA A 109 11.48 -11.91 -3.79
CA ALA A 109 10.24 -11.15 -3.85
C ALA A 109 10.04 -10.47 -5.20
N SER A 110 9.21 -11.08 -6.06
CA SER A 110 8.65 -10.46 -7.26
C SER A 110 7.74 -9.28 -6.90
N GLY A 111 8.35 -8.12 -6.64
CA GLY A 111 7.76 -6.78 -6.74
C GLY A 111 6.55 -6.42 -5.85
N ARG A 112 6.00 -7.36 -5.08
CA ARG A 112 4.86 -7.11 -4.18
C ARG A 112 5.38 -6.92 -2.76
N PRO A 113 5.28 -5.72 -2.17
CA PRO A 113 5.65 -5.54 -0.77
C PRO A 113 4.79 -6.49 0.08
N PRO A 114 5.35 -7.14 1.12
CA PRO A 114 4.56 -7.99 1.99
C PRO A 114 3.49 -7.12 2.63
N LEU A 115 2.22 -7.36 2.28
CA LEU A 115 1.09 -6.83 3.03
C LEU A 115 1.34 -7.24 4.48
N SER A 116 1.57 -6.26 5.35
CA SER A 116 1.67 -6.53 6.77
C SER A 116 0.38 -7.24 7.17
N LYS A 117 0.47 -8.53 7.56
CA LYS A 117 -0.63 -9.35 8.10
C LYS A 117 -1.05 -8.82 9.49
N ARG A 118 -1.27 -7.51 9.63
CA ARG A 118 -1.50 -6.86 10.92
C ARG A 118 -2.98 -6.60 11.23
N TYR A 119 -3.90 -6.95 10.34
CA TYR A 119 -5.35 -6.81 10.59
C TYR A 119 -6.15 -8.00 10.03
N LEU A 120 -5.74 -9.22 10.38
CA LEU A 120 -6.60 -10.39 10.26
C LEU A 120 -6.41 -11.27 11.50
N GLN A 121 -6.86 -10.79 12.65
CA GLN A 121 -7.27 -11.68 13.72
C GLN A 121 -8.81 -11.79 13.64
N PRO A 122 -9.40 -12.99 13.53
CA PRO A 122 -10.83 -13.14 13.70
C PRO A 122 -11.17 -12.78 15.14
N ALA A 123 -12.16 -11.90 15.33
CA ALA A 123 -12.79 -11.73 16.63
C ALA A 123 -13.37 -13.08 17.04
N GLY A 124 -12.91 -13.60 18.19
CA GLY A 124 -13.55 -14.72 18.89
C GLY A 124 -14.84 -14.29 19.55
#